data_AF-A0A1F8V9U4-F1
#
_entry.id   AF-A0A1F8V9U4-F1
#
_cell.length_a   1.000
_cell.length_b   1.000
_cell.length_c   1.000
_cell.angle_alpha   90.00
_cell.angle_beta   90.00
_cell.angle_gamma   90.00
#
_symmetry.space_group_name_H-M   'P 1'
#
loop_
_entity.id
_entity.type
_entity.pdbx_description
1 polymer ?
#
loop_
_entity_poly.entity_id
_entity_poly.type
_entity_poly.pdbx_seq_one_letter_code
_entity_poly.pdbx_strand_id
1 'polypeptide(L)'
;MSWSEVGKTIGKTAPVLGSLFGPVGSVIGTLVAKVLGVNSDPDSILEALKNDPQAFEKLLSLQTEILQAETERLQTINTTMQTEVQSPNWFDHWRSAWGWLSALGFFGFIGAVVYSLIANPTLASALLSSITPISELFVIPGVILGVVSWHGVKQQSLNLFKGDR
;
A
#
# COMPACT_ATOMS: atom_id res chain seq x y z
N MET A 1 27.40 -11.87 12.24
CA MET A 1 26.70 -10.58 12.51
C MET A 1 25.23 -10.67 12.11
N SER A 2 24.40 -9.67 12.43
CA SER A 2 22.95 -9.70 12.10
C SER A 2 22.64 -8.93 10.80
N TRP A 3 21.65 -9.38 10.02
CA TRP A 3 21.15 -8.67 8.82
C TRP A 3 20.71 -7.23 9.10
N SER A 4 20.33 -6.93 10.34
CA SER A 4 19.99 -5.58 10.79
C SER A 4 21.19 -4.63 10.77
N GLU A 5 22.39 -5.10 11.09
CA GLU A 5 23.62 -4.28 11.07
C GLU A 5 24.08 -3.99 9.64
N VAL A 6 23.94 -4.97 8.74
CA VAL A 6 24.14 -4.78 7.30
C VAL A 6 23.18 -3.70 6.78
N GLY A 7 21.89 -3.83 7.10
CA GLY A 7 20.86 -2.87 6.73
C GLY A 7 21.12 -1.45 7.25
N LYS A 8 21.55 -1.30 8.51
CA LYS A 8 21.93 0.00 9.08
C LYS A 8 23.15 0.62 8.40
N THR A 9 24.13 -0.20 8.02
CA THR A 9 25.36 0.27 7.37
C THR A 9 25.09 0.73 5.94
N ILE A 10 24.36 -0.10 5.17
CA ILE A 10 23.90 0.26 3.82
C ILE A 10 22.95 1.45 3.88
N GLY A 11 22.04 1.49 4.86
CA GLY A 11 21.03 2.54 5.02
C GLY A 11 21.58 3.95 5.25
N LYS A 12 22.83 4.09 5.69
CA LYS A 12 23.50 5.41 5.79
C LYS A 12 23.79 6.02 4.42
N THR A 13 24.03 5.20 3.41
CA THR A 13 24.44 5.63 2.06
C THR A 13 23.35 5.40 1.03
N ALA A 14 22.63 4.28 1.15
CA ALA A 14 21.52 3.87 0.30
C ALA A 14 20.28 3.58 1.18
N PRO A 15 19.52 4.62 1.60
CA PRO A 15 18.43 4.48 2.57
C PRO A 15 17.32 3.51 2.16
N VAL A 16 16.93 3.49 0.89
CA VAL A 16 15.88 2.61 0.35
C VAL A 16 16.32 1.14 0.37
N LEU A 17 17.60 0.86 0.08
CA LEU A 17 18.12 -0.51 0.18
C LEU A 17 18.25 -0.93 1.64
N GLY A 18 18.70 -0.03 2.52
CA GLY A 18 18.81 -0.28 3.95
C GLY A 18 17.48 -0.56 4.66
N SER A 19 16.39 0.11 4.25
CA SER A 19 15.05 -0.12 4.83
C SER A 19 14.45 -1.47 4.47
N LEU A 20 14.90 -2.08 3.37
CA LEU A 20 14.47 -3.39 2.93
C LEU A 20 15.10 -4.52 3.75
N PHE A 21 16.24 -4.27 4.42
CA PHE A 21 16.86 -5.20 5.39
C PHE A 21 16.10 -5.23 6.74
N GLY A 22 14.84 -5.65 6.70
CA GLY A 22 14.01 -5.98 7.87
C GLY A 22 14.17 -7.44 8.34
N PRO A 23 13.16 -8.02 9.02
CA PRO A 23 13.16 -9.44 9.45
C PRO A 23 13.40 -10.46 8.32
N VAL A 24 13.23 -10.04 7.06
CA VAL A 24 13.37 -10.84 5.83
C VAL A 24 14.63 -10.42 5.02
N GLY A 25 15.63 -9.81 5.67
CA GLY A 25 16.80 -9.21 5.01
C GLY A 25 17.70 -10.16 4.22
N SER A 26 17.56 -11.48 4.38
CA SER A 26 18.38 -12.47 3.65
C SER A 26 18.14 -12.45 2.14
N VAL A 27 16.93 -12.11 1.68
CA VAL A 27 16.59 -12.05 0.25
C VAL A 27 17.23 -10.85 -0.45
N ILE A 28 17.37 -9.73 0.24
CA ILE A 28 18.07 -8.55 -0.31
C ILE A 28 19.57 -8.70 -0.13
N GLY A 29 19.99 -9.40 0.93
CA GLY A 29 21.38 -9.79 1.16
C GLY A 29 21.99 -10.57 0.00
N THR A 30 21.28 -11.52 -0.59
CA THR A 30 21.75 -12.26 -1.78
C THR A 30 21.89 -11.36 -3.02
N LEU A 31 20.99 -10.39 -3.19
CA LEU A 31 21.03 -9.46 -4.31
C LEU A 31 22.21 -8.49 -4.19
N VAL A 32 22.44 -7.97 -2.98
CA VAL A 32 23.61 -7.14 -2.64
C VAL A 32 24.90 -7.93 -2.79
N ALA A 33 24.96 -9.16 -2.27
CA ALA A 33 26.11 -10.04 -2.40
C ALA A 33 26.47 -10.32 -3.86
N LYS A 34 25.46 -10.54 -4.73
CA LYS A 34 25.65 -10.73 -6.16
C LYS A 34 26.22 -9.49 -6.86
N VAL A 35 25.77 -8.29 -6.48
CA VAL A 35 26.27 -7.03 -7.04
C VAL A 35 27.69 -6.72 -6.57
N LEU A 36 28.01 -7.08 -5.32
CA LEU A 36 29.34 -6.91 -4.74
C LEU A 36 30.31 -8.05 -5.10
N GLY A 37 29.81 -9.16 -5.64
CA GLY A 37 30.62 -10.33 -6.01
C GLY A 37 31.13 -11.14 -4.81
N VAL A 38 30.43 -11.08 -3.67
CA VAL A 38 30.81 -11.77 -2.42
C VAL A 38 29.78 -12.82 -2.01
N ASN A 39 30.11 -13.59 -0.97
CA ASN A 39 29.17 -14.57 -0.41
C ASN A 39 27.94 -13.88 0.20
N SER A 40 26.80 -14.59 0.17
CA SER A 40 25.50 -14.10 0.64
C SER A 40 25.35 -14.12 2.18
N ASP A 41 26.46 -13.90 2.88
CA ASP A 41 26.54 -13.90 4.33
C ASP A 41 26.72 -12.46 4.85
N PRO A 42 26.07 -12.09 5.98
CA PRO A 42 26.16 -10.74 6.55
C PRO A 42 27.60 -10.25 6.76
N ASP A 43 28.48 -11.16 7.18
CA ASP A 43 29.86 -10.85 7.53
C ASP A 43 30.69 -10.52 6.26
N SER A 44 30.52 -11.30 5.18
CA SER A 44 31.20 -11.06 3.90
C SER A 44 30.76 -9.76 3.23
N ILE A 45 29.47 -9.41 3.32
CA ILE A 45 28.95 -8.15 2.78
C ILE A 45 29.50 -6.96 3.57
N LEU A 46 29.55 -7.04 4.90
CA LEU A 46 30.09 -5.96 5.73
C LEU A 46 31.60 -5.79 5.54
N GLU A 47 32.34 -6.87 5.35
CA GLU A 47 33.76 -6.83 5.04
C GLU A 47 34.01 -6.18 3.67
N ALA A 48 33.23 -6.55 2.65
CA ALA A 48 33.28 -5.92 1.34
C ALA A 48 32.99 -4.40 1.41
N LEU A 49 31.99 -4.00 2.20
CA LEU A 49 31.65 -2.59 2.40
C LEU A 49 32.72 -1.79 3.17
N LYS A 50 33.51 -2.45 4.03
CA LYS A 50 34.60 -1.79 4.75
C LYS A 50 35.87 -1.66 3.91
N ASN A 51 36.15 -2.67 3.09
CA ASN A 51 37.39 -2.77 2.33
C ASN A 51 37.32 -2.09 0.97
N ASP A 52 36.14 -1.92 0.39
CA ASP A 52 35.96 -1.31 -0.93
C ASP A 52 35.03 -0.09 -0.88
N PRO A 53 35.56 1.14 -0.98
CA PRO A 53 34.76 2.35 -1.13
C PRO A 53 33.84 2.34 -2.37
N GLN A 54 34.21 1.61 -3.44
CA GLN A 54 33.39 1.49 -4.65
C GLN A 54 32.16 0.60 -4.44
N ALA A 55 32.13 -0.24 -3.39
CA ALA A 55 30.96 -1.02 -3.03
C ALA A 55 29.75 -0.12 -2.74
N PHE A 56 29.97 1.03 -2.10
CA PHE A 56 28.91 1.99 -1.83
C PHE A 56 28.37 2.67 -3.09
N GLU A 57 29.24 2.98 -4.06
CA GLU A 57 28.82 3.56 -5.34
C GLU A 57 27.97 2.58 -6.15
N LYS A 58 28.34 1.30 -6.18
CA LYS A 58 27.55 0.23 -6.84
C LYS A 58 26.19 0.02 -6.18
N LEU A 59 26.10 0.15 -4.85
CA LEU A 59 24.81 0.08 -4.15
C LEU A 59 23.95 1.31 -4.39
N LEU A 60 24.56 2.49 -4.50
CA LEU A 60 23.86 3.71 -4.86
C LEU A 60 23.31 3.62 -6.29
N SER A 61 24.10 3.13 -7.25
CA SER A 61 23.67 2.95 -8.64
C SER A 61 22.52 1.95 -8.75
N LEU A 62 22.59 0.83 -8.00
CA LEU A 62 21.50 -0.14 -7.91
C LEU A 62 20.22 0.48 -7.34
N GLN A 63 20.36 1.29 -6.30
CA GLN A 63 19.21 2.01 -5.73
C GLN A 63 18.58 2.97 -6.73
N THR A 64 19.39 3.71 -7.49
CA THR A 64 18.88 4.63 -8.50
C THR A 64 18.14 3.89 -9.62
N GLU A 65 18.65 2.74 -10.05
CA GLU A 65 18.00 1.90 -11.07
C GLU A 65 16.65 1.37 -10.59
N ILE A 66 16.57 0.87 -9.36
CA ILE A 66 15.31 0.40 -8.74
C ILE A 66 14.30 1.55 -8.65
N LEU A 67 14.73 2.74 -8.23
CA LEU A 67 13.86 3.91 -8.12
C LEU A 67 13.38 4.41 -9.48
N GLN A 68 14.23 4.35 -10.51
CA GLN A 68 13.86 4.68 -11.89
C GLN A 68 12.82 3.69 -12.42
N ALA A 69 13.04 2.39 -12.28
CA ALA A 69 12.10 1.35 -12.69
C ALA A 69 10.74 1.48 -11.97
N GLU A 70 10.74 1.78 -10.67
CA GLU A 70 9.52 2.03 -9.92
C GLU A 70 8.81 3.31 -10.38
N THR A 71 9.57 4.35 -10.74
CA THR A 71 9.00 5.60 -11.28
C THR A 71 8.34 5.36 -12.63
N GLU A 72 8.96 4.60 -13.54
CA GLU A 72 8.39 4.23 -14.84
C GLU A 72 7.13 3.38 -14.67
N ARG A 73 7.14 2.44 -13.72
CA ARG A 73 5.96 1.65 -13.37
C ARG A 73 4.82 2.54 -12.87
N LEU A 74 5.11 3.47 -11.95
CA LEU A 74 4.13 4.41 -11.43
C LEU A 74 3.61 5.36 -12.51
N GLN A 75 4.45 5.77 -13.46
CA GLN A 75 4.02 6.57 -14.61
C GLN A 75 3.06 5.78 -15.50
N THR A 76 3.36 4.52 -15.80
CA THR A 76 2.47 3.65 -16.58
C THR A 76 1.13 3.41 -15.86
N ILE A 77 1.17 3.25 -14.54
CA ILE A 77 -0.05 3.14 -13.73
C ILE A 77 -0.83 4.46 -13.75
N ASN A 78 -0.17 5.61 -13.65
CA ASN A 78 -0.84 6.92 -13.72
C ASN A 78 -1.45 7.19 -15.10
N THR A 79 -0.77 6.85 -16.19
CA THR A 79 -1.30 7.04 -17.55
C THR A 79 -2.49 6.13 -17.79
N THR A 80 -2.44 4.87 -17.36
CA THR A 80 -3.58 3.94 -17.44
C THR A 80 -4.75 4.41 -16.58
N MET A 81 -4.52 4.85 -15.34
CA MET A 81 -5.57 5.42 -14.48
C MET A 81 -6.20 6.68 -15.09
N GLN A 82 -5.40 7.60 -15.64
CA GLN A 82 -5.93 8.80 -16.31
C GLN A 82 -6.75 8.44 -17.54
N THR A 83 -6.31 7.44 -18.31
CA THR A 83 -7.05 6.93 -19.47
C THR A 83 -8.39 6.31 -19.04
N GLU A 84 -8.41 5.55 -17.94
CA GLU A 84 -9.64 5.00 -17.38
C GLU A 84 -10.59 6.09 -16.88
N VAL A 85 -10.09 7.14 -16.20
CA VAL A 85 -10.90 8.25 -15.68
C VAL A 85 -11.47 9.13 -16.80
N GLN A 86 -10.72 9.32 -17.89
CA GLN A 86 -11.20 10.10 -19.04
C GLN A 86 -12.08 9.28 -20.00
N SER A 87 -12.23 7.97 -19.76
CA SER A 87 -13.06 7.12 -20.60
C SER A 87 -14.53 7.59 -20.56
N PRO A 88 -15.22 7.69 -21.71
CA PRO A 88 -16.64 8.04 -21.73
C PRO A 88 -17.56 6.87 -21.36
N ASN A 89 -17.01 5.68 -21.11
CA ASN A 89 -17.79 4.47 -20.87
C ASN A 89 -18.26 4.39 -19.41
N TRP A 90 -19.56 4.18 -19.23
CA TRP A 90 -20.18 3.99 -17.93
C TRP A 90 -19.61 2.78 -17.17
N PHE A 91 -19.28 1.70 -17.89
CA PHE A 91 -18.73 0.48 -17.29
C PHE A 91 -17.37 0.67 -16.65
N ASP A 92 -16.58 1.68 -17.05
CA ASP A 92 -15.27 1.95 -16.43
C ASP A 92 -15.44 2.68 -15.08
N HIS A 93 -16.59 3.33 -14.87
CA HIS A 93 -16.94 4.09 -13.66
C HIS A 93 -17.79 3.29 -12.65
N TRP A 94 -18.06 2.01 -12.94
CA TRP A 94 -18.96 1.17 -12.16
C TRP A 94 -18.60 1.07 -10.66
N ARG A 95 -17.31 1.13 -10.32
CA ARG A 95 -16.81 1.16 -8.92
C ARG A 95 -17.37 2.33 -8.13
N SER A 96 -17.40 3.53 -8.73
CA SER A 96 -17.95 4.72 -8.10
C SER A 96 -19.47 4.62 -8.00
N ALA A 97 -20.14 4.14 -9.07
CA ALA A 97 -21.57 3.91 -9.07
C ALA A 97 -22.01 2.92 -7.98
N TRP A 98 -21.26 1.83 -7.77
CA TRP A 98 -21.51 0.86 -6.70
C TRP A 98 -21.37 1.46 -5.30
N GLY A 99 -20.38 2.34 -5.10
CA GLY A 99 -20.21 3.06 -3.84
C GLY A 99 -21.43 3.94 -3.50
N TRP A 100 -21.91 4.73 -4.46
CA TRP A 100 -23.10 5.55 -4.29
C TRP A 100 -24.37 4.73 -4.11
N LEU A 101 -24.54 3.65 -4.87
CA LEU A 101 -25.67 2.74 -4.74
C LEU A 101 -25.72 2.09 -3.35
N SER A 102 -24.56 1.67 -2.83
CA SER A 102 -24.44 1.08 -1.50
C SER A 102 -24.73 2.09 -0.40
N ALA A 103 -24.24 3.32 -0.54
CA ALA A 103 -24.52 4.40 0.40
C ALA A 103 -26.03 4.71 0.45
N LEU A 104 -26.68 4.88 -0.71
CA LEU A 104 -28.11 5.09 -0.80
C LEU A 104 -28.91 3.93 -0.22
N GLY A 105 -28.52 2.69 -0.53
CA GLY A 105 -29.15 1.49 0.02
C GLY A 105 -29.03 1.41 1.54
N PHE A 106 -27.86 1.75 2.10
CA PHE A 106 -27.64 1.75 3.55
C PHE A 106 -28.49 2.82 4.25
N PHE A 107 -28.51 4.06 3.74
CA PHE A 107 -29.35 5.13 4.30
C PHE A 107 -30.84 4.82 4.16
N GLY A 108 -31.26 4.23 3.04
CA GLY A 108 -32.63 3.75 2.84
C GLY A 108 -33.00 2.66 3.84
N PHE A 109 -32.11 1.70 4.08
CA PHE A 109 -32.29 0.63 5.05
C PHE A 109 -32.42 1.17 6.48
N ILE A 110 -31.51 2.04 6.91
CA ILE A 110 -31.58 2.68 8.24
C ILE A 110 -32.86 3.51 8.37
N GLY A 111 -33.25 4.27 7.34
CA GLY A 111 -34.50 5.02 7.32
C GLY A 111 -35.73 4.13 7.48
N ALA A 112 -35.77 2.99 6.79
CA ALA A 112 -36.85 2.00 6.91
C ALA A 112 -36.91 1.37 8.30
N VAL A 113 -35.76 1.05 8.91
CA VAL A 113 -35.68 0.55 10.29
C VAL A 113 -36.23 1.58 11.27
N VAL A 114 -35.78 2.84 11.18
CA VAL A 114 -36.25 3.94 12.05
C VAL A 114 -37.76 4.15 11.88
N TYR A 115 -38.26 4.18 10.64
CA TYR A 115 -39.69 4.31 10.37
C TYR A 115 -40.48 3.14 10.95
N SER A 116 -40.01 1.89 10.80
CA SER A 116 -40.68 0.70 11.32
C SER A 116 -40.77 0.70 12.85
N LEU A 117 -39.75 1.24 13.54
CA LEU A 117 -39.75 1.39 15.00
C LEU A 117 -40.74 2.45 15.49
N ILE A 118 -40.89 3.55 14.75
CA ILE A 118 -41.88 4.60 15.05
C ILE A 118 -43.30 4.09 14.81
N ALA A 119 -43.52 3.38 13.71
CA ALA A 119 -44.84 2.87 13.34
C ALA A 119 -45.29 1.66 14.18
N ASN A 120 -44.37 0.78 14.56
CA ASN A 120 -44.66 -0.46 15.30
C ASN A 120 -43.53 -0.77 16.31
N PRO A 121 -43.58 -0.22 17.53
CA PRO A 121 -42.52 -0.38 18.53
C PRO A 121 -42.36 -1.82 19.04
N THR A 122 -43.36 -2.69 18.84
CA THR A 122 -43.32 -4.11 19.20
C THR A 122 -42.34 -4.94 18.36
N LEU A 123 -41.92 -4.44 17.19
CA LEU A 123 -40.95 -5.11 16.32
C LEU A 123 -39.48 -4.86 16.71
N ALA A 124 -39.23 -4.03 17.72
CA ALA A 124 -37.87 -3.61 18.10
C ALA A 124 -36.96 -4.79 18.48
N SER A 125 -37.48 -5.76 19.23
CA SER A 125 -36.71 -6.95 19.67
C SER A 125 -36.34 -7.87 18.50
N ALA A 126 -37.24 -8.07 17.54
CA ALA A 126 -36.96 -8.83 16.33
C ALA A 126 -35.92 -8.13 15.44
N LEU A 127 -36.03 -6.80 15.29
CA LEU A 127 -35.06 -6.00 14.53
C LEU A 127 -33.66 -6.06 15.17
N LEU A 128 -33.56 -5.93 16.49
CA LEU A 128 -32.29 -6.05 17.22
C LEU A 128 -31.58 -7.39 16.96
N SER A 129 -32.32 -8.49 16.89
CA SER A 129 -31.76 -9.82 16.58
C SER A 129 -31.26 -9.97 15.13
N SER A 130 -31.80 -9.16 14.21
CA SER A 130 -31.39 -9.16 12.80
C SER A 130 -30.17 -8.27 12.50
N ILE A 131 -29.76 -7.40 13.44
CA ILE A 131 -28.63 -6.48 13.23
C ILE A 131 -27.31 -7.24 13.06
N THR A 132 -27.07 -8.28 13.85
CA THR A 132 -25.81 -9.04 13.82
C THR A 132 -25.52 -9.65 12.44
N PRO A 133 -26.41 -10.45 11.82
CA PRO A 133 -26.15 -11.00 10.48
C PRO A 133 -26.10 -9.92 9.38
N ILE A 134 -26.82 -8.81 9.55
CA ILE A 134 -26.77 -7.69 8.58
C ILE A 134 -25.44 -6.93 8.67
N SER A 135 -24.84 -6.84 9.86
CA SER A 135 -23.56 -6.16 10.04
C SER A 135 -22.41 -6.82 9.28
N GLU A 136 -22.40 -8.14 9.16
CA GLU A 136 -21.38 -8.91 8.44
C GLU A 136 -21.36 -8.60 6.93
N LEU A 137 -22.53 -8.27 6.35
CA LEU A 137 -22.65 -7.87 4.95
C LEU A 137 -21.88 -6.58 4.63
N PHE A 138 -21.75 -5.67 5.59
CA PHE A 138 -21.08 -4.37 5.41
C PHE A 138 -19.61 -4.35 5.82
N VAL A 139 -19.13 -5.35 6.57
CA VAL A 139 -17.72 -5.42 7.00
C VAL A 139 -16.79 -5.60 5.81
N ILE A 140 -17.10 -6.51 4.87
CA ILE A 140 -16.22 -6.82 3.74
C ILE A 140 -16.05 -5.60 2.82
N PRO A 141 -17.11 -4.93 2.35
CA PRO A 141 -16.98 -3.69 1.57
C PRO A 141 -16.30 -2.56 2.37
N GLY A 142 -16.59 -2.44 3.67
CA GLY A 142 -16.00 -1.43 4.54
C GLY A 142 -14.48 -1.56 4.66
N VAL A 143 -13.96 -2.79 4.82
CA VAL A 143 -12.52 -3.05 4.85
C VAL A 143 -11.85 -2.70 3.52
N ILE A 144 -12.48 -3.08 2.39
CA ILE A 144 -11.96 -2.78 1.05
C ILE A 144 -11.88 -1.26 0.83
N LEU A 145 -12.94 -0.52 1.16
CA LEU A 145 -12.96 0.94 1.05
C LEU A 145 -11.97 1.60 2.02
N GLY A 146 -11.80 1.08 3.23
CA GLY A 146 -10.81 1.53 4.19
C GLY A 146 -9.37 1.41 3.67
N VAL A 147 -9.02 0.26 3.08
CA VAL A 147 -7.68 0.05 2.50
C VAL A 147 -7.45 0.95 1.28
N VAL A 148 -8.46 1.09 0.41
CA VAL A 148 -8.36 1.95 -0.78
C VAL A 148 -8.21 3.42 -0.40
N SER A 149 -9.00 3.91 0.56
CA SER A 149 -8.90 5.30 1.04
C SER A 149 -7.58 5.58 1.74
N TRP A 150 -7.06 4.64 2.54
CA TRP A 150 -5.74 4.74 3.16
C TRP A 150 -4.61 4.90 2.13
N HIS A 151 -4.64 4.10 1.06
CA HIS A 151 -3.65 4.21 -0.01
C HIS A 151 -3.76 5.53 -0.79
N GLY A 152 -4.98 6.01 -1.05
CA GLY A 152 -5.20 7.30 -1.70
C GLY A 152 -4.65 8.48 -0.90
N VAL A 153 -4.91 8.51 0.41
CA VAL A 153 -4.38 9.55 1.32
C VAL A 153 -2.86 9.49 1.40
N LYS A 154 -2.28 8.29 1.50
CA LYS A 154 -0.82 8.10 1.52
C LYS A 154 -0.18 8.64 0.23
N GLN A 155 -0.76 8.38 -0.93
CA GLN A 155 -0.26 8.90 -2.21
C GLN A 155 -0.35 10.43 -2.30
N GLN A 156 -1.45 11.04 -1.85
CA GLN A 156 -1.56 12.51 -1.79
C GLN A 156 -0.51 13.13 -0.87
N SER A 157 -0.26 12.54 0.30
CA SER A 157 0.77 13.04 1.22
C SER A 157 2.17 13.01 0.58
N LEU A 158 2.51 11.94 -0.16
CA LEU A 158 3.80 11.82 -0.85
C LEU A 158 3.96 12.84 -1.98
N ASN A 159 2.87 13.19 -2.68
CA ASN A 159 2.90 14.19 -3.74
C ASN A 159 3.08 15.61 -3.20
N LEU A 160 2.48 15.93 -2.04
CA LEU A 160 2.70 17.21 -1.35
C LEU A 160 4.18 17.40 -0.96
N PHE A 161 4.85 16.34 -0.48
CA PHE A 161 6.28 16.40 -0.17
C PHE A 161 7.20 16.57 -1.39
N LYS A 162 6.73 16.23 -2.60
CA LYS A 162 7.49 16.39 -3.84
C LYS A 162 7.25 17.75 -4.52
N GLY A 163 6.18 18.46 -4.17
CA GLY A 163 5.78 19.73 -4.82
C GLY A 163 6.47 21.00 -4.30
N ASP A 164 7.20 20.92 -3.18
CA ASP A 164 7.83 22.08 -2.52
C ASP A 164 9.35 22.21 -2.76
N ARG A 165 9.85 21.87 -3.95
CA ARG A 165 11.25 22.18 -4.34
C ARG A 165 11.36 22.72 -5.75
#